data_AF-A0A8S4Q7T8-F1
#
_entry.id   AF-A0A8S4Q7T8-F1
#
_cell.length_a   1.000
_cell.length_b   1.000
_cell.length_c   1.000
_cell.angle_alpha   90.00
_cell.angle_beta   90.00
_cell.angle_gamma   90.00
#
_symmetry.space_group_name_H-M   'P 1'
#
loop_
_entity.id
_entity.type
_entity.pdbx_description
1 polymer ?
#
loop_
_entity_poly.entity_id
_entity_poly.type
_entity_poly.pdbx_seq_one_letter_code
_entity_poly.pdbx_strand_id
1 'polypeptide(L)'
;MRVVPRAHNTYYLHPRQFILDYTQYGLHVTYHNEEQFIEDYGQILHQKGCRATEQLNAVIVKIYNEIDRRKNLGKAALERIAIIKSSYKPLHEDVYTLKEKYLSNEFLKLVRHCKATGSTEHTVKQFMNTEKAESVFSMQVFTMDFCKVFIEEMEHFEKFDFPKGRPNTMNNYGILLNELGFDENFMKIFRSNYIEPIAKLLYPECTGTSLDTHKAFIVKYKPEEDTSLSFHYDNAEVTLNINLGKDFQDGQLYFGKMRQHNTETQKYSIIKNKPTIGILHRGQHMHGALPISDGERYNLIIWMRSSKVRNELCPMCDRKPELLHCEGRHDGFTSSSYPDVKTVDVCSTS
;
A
#
# COMPACT_ATOMS: atom_id res chain seq x y z
N MET A 1 -2.68 31.07 14.89
CA MET A 1 -2.93 29.83 15.67
C MET A 1 -2.64 28.63 14.78
N ARG A 2 -1.72 27.75 15.18
CA ARG A 2 -1.33 26.56 14.41
C ARG A 2 -2.45 25.53 14.46
N VAL A 3 -3.07 25.26 13.31
CA VAL A 3 -3.97 24.12 13.14
C VAL A 3 -3.10 22.86 13.09
N VAL A 4 -3.12 22.08 14.16
CA VAL A 4 -2.58 20.71 14.14
C VAL A 4 -3.61 19.85 13.38
N PRO A 5 -3.25 19.10 12.34
CA PRO A 5 -4.16 18.16 11.71
C PRO A 5 -4.62 17.15 12.75
N ARG A 6 -5.94 17.07 13.01
CA ARG A 6 -6.52 16.09 13.94
C ARG A 6 -6.30 14.69 13.37
N ALA A 7 -5.77 13.78 14.18
CA ALA A 7 -5.71 12.37 13.85
C ALA A 7 -7.16 11.86 13.74
N HIS A 8 -7.55 11.36 12.57
CA HIS A 8 -8.72 10.49 12.46
C HIS A 8 -8.47 9.28 13.36
N ASN A 9 -9.47 8.86 14.14
CA ASN A 9 -9.38 7.64 14.96
C ASN A 9 -9.28 6.44 14.01
N THR A 10 -8.06 6.04 13.68
CA THR A 10 -7.81 4.91 12.79
C THR A 10 -7.52 3.67 13.61
N TYR A 11 -8.07 2.55 13.15
CA TYR A 11 -7.89 1.24 13.77
C TYR A 11 -7.01 0.39 12.88
N TYR A 12 -6.38 -0.62 13.49
CA TYR A 12 -5.71 -1.68 12.76
C TYR A 12 -6.33 -3.01 13.13
N LEU A 13 -6.14 -3.98 12.23
CA LEU A 13 -6.52 -5.35 12.50
C LEU A 13 -5.76 -5.84 13.73
N HIS A 14 -6.51 -6.35 14.71
CA HIS A 14 -5.98 -6.85 15.96
C HIS A 14 -4.82 -7.84 15.67
N PRO A 15 -3.77 -7.83 16.51
CA PRO A 15 -2.74 -8.84 16.67
C PRO A 15 -3.12 -10.32 16.47
N ARG A 16 -4.40 -10.68 16.42
CA ARG A 16 -4.91 -12.05 16.26
C ARG A 16 -4.62 -12.66 14.88
N GLN A 17 -3.81 -12.00 14.05
CA GLN A 17 -3.37 -12.48 12.73
C GLN A 17 -1.92 -12.07 12.48
N PHE A 18 -1.02 -12.44 13.39
CA PHE A 18 0.38 -12.46 13.03
C PHE A 18 0.66 -13.68 12.18
N ILE A 19 0.44 -13.54 10.88
CA ILE A 19 1.29 -14.19 9.90
C ILE A 19 2.70 -13.65 10.13
N LEU A 20 3.34 -14.15 11.18
CA LEU A 20 4.77 -14.13 11.34
C LEU A 20 5.22 -15.21 10.39
N ASP A 21 5.86 -14.81 9.31
CA ASP A 21 6.65 -15.74 8.54
C ASP A 21 7.82 -16.10 9.44
N TYR A 22 7.67 -17.16 10.26
CA TYR A 22 8.79 -17.64 11.05
C TYR A 22 9.73 -18.36 10.09
N THR A 23 10.51 -17.59 9.35
CA THR A 23 11.36 -18.04 8.23
C THR A 23 12.28 -19.20 8.60
N GLN A 24 12.68 -19.30 9.87
CA GLN A 24 13.47 -20.43 10.36
C GLN A 24 12.69 -21.77 10.35
N TYR A 25 11.36 -21.76 10.47
CA TYR A 25 10.52 -22.98 10.42
C TYR A 25 9.45 -22.97 9.32
N GLY A 26 9.35 -21.90 8.53
CA GLY A 26 8.38 -21.74 7.45
C GLY A 26 6.94 -21.97 7.92
N LEU A 27 6.55 -21.28 9.00
CA LEU A 27 5.24 -21.43 9.63
C LEU A 27 4.57 -20.07 9.79
N HIS A 28 3.31 -19.98 9.39
CA HIS A 28 2.42 -18.86 9.72
C HIS A 28 1.61 -19.22 10.95
N VAL A 29 1.63 -18.34 11.95
CA VAL A 29 1.04 -18.62 13.26
C VAL A 29 -0.10 -17.65 13.58
N THR A 30 -0.79 -17.89 14.67
CA THR A 30 -1.73 -16.95 15.29
C THR A 30 -1.38 -16.93 16.77
N TYR A 31 -1.22 -15.74 17.35
CA TYR A 31 -0.77 -15.60 18.72
C TYR A 31 -1.78 -14.79 19.54
N HIS A 32 -2.41 -15.45 20.50
CA HIS A 32 -3.30 -14.84 21.48
C HIS A 32 -2.60 -14.68 22.83
N ASN A 33 -1.98 -15.76 23.29
CA ASN A 33 -1.16 -15.85 24.49
C ASN A 33 -0.21 -17.05 24.32
N GLU A 34 0.71 -17.22 25.26
CA GLU A 34 1.72 -18.27 25.20
C GLU A 34 1.10 -19.68 25.29
N GLU A 35 0.08 -19.87 26.12
CA GLU A 35 -0.60 -21.16 26.30
C GLU A 35 -1.22 -21.66 24.99
N GLN A 36 -2.04 -20.83 24.34
CA GLN A 36 -2.63 -21.12 23.03
C GLN A 36 -1.56 -21.37 21.97
N PHE A 37 -0.49 -20.57 21.96
CA PHE A 37 0.55 -20.73 20.97
C PHE A 37 1.26 -22.08 21.08
N ILE A 38 1.56 -22.51 22.31
CA ILE A 38 2.20 -23.80 22.59
C ILE A 38 1.24 -24.95 22.24
N GLU A 39 -0.04 -24.83 22.59
CA GLU A 39 -1.07 -25.82 22.26
C GLU A 39 -1.21 -26.00 20.74
N ASP A 40 -1.36 -24.91 19.99
CA ASP A 40 -1.64 -24.96 18.55
C ASP A 40 -0.40 -25.30 17.71
N TYR A 41 0.78 -24.82 18.11
CA TYR A 41 1.98 -24.86 17.27
C TYR A 41 3.16 -25.64 17.86
N GLY A 42 3.13 -26.00 19.14
CA GLY A 42 4.26 -26.64 19.81
C GLY A 42 4.70 -27.95 19.13
N GLN A 43 3.75 -28.82 18.80
CA GLN A 43 4.06 -30.08 18.11
C GLN A 43 4.57 -29.86 16.68
N ILE A 44 4.00 -28.88 15.96
CA ILE A 44 4.40 -28.54 14.59
C ILE A 44 5.83 -27.97 14.57
N LEU A 45 6.13 -27.08 15.51
CA LEU A 45 7.47 -26.52 15.71
C LEU A 45 8.48 -27.61 16.04
N HIS A 46 8.13 -28.54 16.93
CA HIS A 46 8.98 -29.68 17.27
C HIS A 46 9.29 -30.56 16.04
N GLN A 47 8.29 -30.87 15.22
CA GLN A 47 8.48 -31.61 13.97
C GLN A 47 9.38 -30.87 12.97
N LYS A 48 9.34 -29.53 12.98
CA LYS A 48 10.18 -28.64 12.16
C LYS A 48 11.56 -28.36 12.77
N GLY A 49 11.92 -28.99 13.88
CA GLY A 49 13.27 -28.95 14.47
C GLY A 49 13.42 -28.07 15.72
N CYS A 50 12.35 -27.44 16.21
CA CYS A 50 12.33 -26.73 17.49
C CYS A 50 12.18 -27.72 18.65
N ARG A 51 13.24 -28.44 19.00
CA ARG A 51 13.20 -29.56 19.96
C ARG A 51 13.62 -29.18 21.39
N ALA A 52 14.34 -28.08 21.55
CA ALA A 52 14.82 -27.61 22.86
C ALA A 52 13.95 -26.46 23.40
N THR A 53 13.79 -26.40 24.73
CA THR A 53 13.02 -25.34 25.40
C THR A 53 13.55 -23.95 25.09
N GLU A 54 14.87 -23.80 24.97
CA GLU A 54 15.53 -22.53 24.61
C GLU A 54 15.14 -22.07 23.20
N GLN A 55 14.95 -23.01 22.27
CA GLN A 55 14.50 -22.70 20.91
C GLN A 55 13.06 -22.21 20.90
N LEU A 56 12.18 -22.85 21.68
CA LEU A 56 10.79 -22.43 21.82
C LEU A 56 10.68 -21.04 22.47
N ASN A 57 11.45 -20.80 23.53
CA ASN A 57 11.52 -19.49 24.18
C ASN A 57 12.01 -18.41 23.20
N ALA A 58 13.00 -18.70 22.36
CA ALA A 58 13.47 -17.78 21.34
C ALA A 58 12.39 -17.45 20.29
N VAL A 59 11.53 -18.41 19.94
CA VAL A 59 10.37 -18.18 19.06
C VAL A 59 9.37 -17.24 19.74
N ILE A 60 9.02 -17.50 20.99
CA ILE A 60 8.08 -16.69 21.77
C ILE A 60 8.58 -15.24 21.92
N VAL A 61 9.86 -15.04 22.25
CA VAL A 61 10.48 -13.72 22.33
C VAL A 61 10.39 -12.97 20.99
N LYS A 62 10.63 -13.65 19.86
CA LYS A 62 10.48 -13.04 18.54
C LYS A 62 9.03 -12.63 18.24
N ILE A 63 8.05 -13.42 18.67
CA ILE A 63 6.63 -13.09 18.54
C ILE A 63 6.29 -11.84 19.35
N TYR A 64 6.72 -11.78 20.62
CA TYR A 64 6.54 -10.59 21.46
C TYR A 64 7.17 -9.33 20.87
N ASN A 65 8.39 -9.44 20.34
CA ASN A 65 9.05 -8.32 19.69
C ASN A 65 8.29 -7.83 18.45
N GLU A 66 7.72 -8.74 17.63
CA GLU A 66 6.91 -8.33 16.48
C GLU A 66 5.58 -7.69 16.91
N ILE A 67 4.93 -8.22 17.95
CA ILE A 67 3.73 -7.63 18.55
C ILE A 67 4.00 -6.20 18.97
N ASP A 68 5.05 -6.01 19.77
CA ASP A 68 5.43 -4.70 20.30
C ASP A 68 5.79 -3.73 19.17
N ARG A 69 6.59 -4.18 18.20
CA ARG A 69 6.93 -3.40 17.01
C ARG A 69 5.68 -2.91 16.28
N ARG A 70 4.68 -3.78 16.08
CA ARG A 70 3.42 -3.43 15.39
C ARG A 70 2.55 -2.48 16.18
N LYS A 71 2.44 -2.65 17.51
CA LYS A 71 1.75 -1.70 18.40
C LYS A 71 2.37 -0.30 18.32
N ASN A 72 3.69 -0.22 18.18
CA ASN A 72 4.44 1.02 18.13
C ASN A 72 4.61 1.63 16.72
N LEU A 73 4.09 0.99 15.66
CA LEU A 73 4.25 1.46 14.27
C LEU A 73 3.76 2.89 14.06
N GLY A 74 2.57 3.20 14.60
CA GLY A 74 1.94 4.50 14.50
C GLY A 74 2.75 5.62 15.14
N LYS A 75 3.14 5.42 16.40
CA LYS A 75 4.00 6.35 17.15
C LYS A 75 5.33 6.57 16.43
N ALA A 76 6.00 5.49 16.03
CA ALA A 76 7.27 5.57 15.30
C ALA A 76 7.13 6.32 13.97
N ALA A 77 6.00 6.18 13.26
CA ALA A 77 5.74 6.93 12.04
C ALA A 77 5.58 8.44 12.31
N LEU A 78 4.87 8.81 13.37
CA LEU A 78 4.72 10.23 13.77
C LEU A 78 6.06 10.86 14.16
N GLU A 79 6.92 10.13 14.86
CA GLU A 79 8.29 10.56 15.19
C GLU A 79 9.13 10.80 13.92
N ARG A 80 9.10 9.86 12.96
CA ARG A 80 9.78 10.03 11.66
C ARG A 80 9.27 11.25 10.91
N ILE A 81 7.95 11.41 10.81
CA ILE A 81 7.32 12.59 10.17
C ILE A 81 7.81 13.88 10.83
N ALA A 82 7.85 13.94 12.16
CA ALA A 82 8.29 15.13 12.87
C ALA A 82 9.76 15.46 12.57
N ILE A 83 10.64 14.46 12.58
CA ILE A 83 12.06 14.61 12.25
C ILE A 83 12.23 15.10 10.81
N ILE A 84 11.64 14.40 9.83
CA ILE A 84 11.70 14.75 8.41
C ILE A 84 11.21 16.18 8.20
N LYS A 85 10.01 16.50 8.71
CA LYS A 85 9.40 17.84 8.55
C LYS A 85 10.24 18.96 9.14
N SER A 86 11.00 18.70 10.21
CA SER A 86 11.82 19.72 10.87
C SER A 86 13.16 19.96 10.17
N SER A 87 13.69 18.99 9.44
CA SER A 87 15.09 18.95 9.02
C SER A 87 15.28 18.84 7.49
N TYR A 88 14.36 18.18 6.79
CA TYR A 88 14.43 18.03 5.35
C TYR A 88 13.96 19.29 4.62
N LYS A 89 14.71 19.69 3.59
CA LYS A 89 14.35 20.79 2.69
C LYS A 89 14.08 20.19 1.31
N PRO A 90 12.85 20.29 0.79
CA PRO A 90 12.54 19.81 -0.54
C PRO A 90 13.41 20.46 -1.62
N LEU A 91 13.78 19.69 -2.64
CA LEU A 91 14.41 20.23 -3.85
C LEU A 91 13.35 20.90 -4.74
N HIS A 92 12.18 20.29 -4.83
CA HIS A 92 11.06 20.69 -5.67
C HIS A 92 9.79 20.86 -4.83
N GLU A 93 9.69 21.92 -4.01
CA GLU A 93 8.51 22.17 -3.14
C GLU A 93 7.17 22.09 -3.89
N ASP A 94 7.18 22.48 -5.15
CA ASP A 94 6.04 22.52 -6.04
C ASP A 94 5.40 21.14 -6.31
N VAL A 95 6.13 20.03 -6.14
CA VAL A 95 5.59 18.68 -6.41
C VAL A 95 4.73 18.14 -5.26
N TYR A 96 4.77 18.74 -4.07
CA TYR A 96 4.01 18.29 -2.89
C TYR A 96 2.51 18.57 -2.97
N THR A 97 2.08 19.33 -3.98
CA THR A 97 0.67 19.62 -4.26
C THR A 97 0.34 19.14 -5.66
N LEU A 98 -0.72 18.33 -5.79
CA LEU A 98 -1.16 17.83 -7.10
C LEU A 98 -1.63 19.00 -7.98
N LYS A 99 -1.09 19.07 -9.20
CA LYS A 99 -1.49 20.02 -10.23
C LYS A 99 -1.93 19.25 -11.46
N GLU A 100 -2.99 19.66 -12.14
CA GLU A 100 -3.48 18.94 -13.34
C GLU A 100 -2.42 18.84 -14.45
N LYS A 101 -1.48 19.79 -14.53
CA LYS A 101 -0.34 19.75 -15.48
C LYS A 101 0.58 18.54 -15.29
N TYR A 102 0.52 17.87 -14.14
CA TYR A 102 1.27 16.65 -13.88
C TYR A 102 0.63 15.42 -14.53
N LEU A 103 -0.67 15.50 -14.83
CA LEU A 103 -1.48 14.41 -15.36
C LEU A 103 -1.49 14.45 -16.89
N SER A 104 -1.53 13.28 -17.51
CA SER A 104 -1.64 13.19 -18.97
C SER A 104 -3.02 13.67 -19.46
N ASN A 105 -3.08 14.24 -20.67
CA ASN A 105 -4.35 14.67 -21.25
C ASN A 105 -5.34 13.51 -21.42
N GLU A 106 -4.85 12.32 -21.79
CA GLU A 106 -5.69 11.13 -21.95
C GLU A 106 -6.26 10.66 -20.61
N PHE A 107 -5.46 10.71 -19.54
CA PHE A 107 -5.95 10.40 -18.19
C PHE A 107 -7.02 11.40 -17.73
N LEU A 108 -6.84 12.69 -17.98
CA LEU A 108 -7.84 13.70 -17.65
C LEU A 108 -9.15 13.50 -18.43
N LYS A 109 -9.08 13.11 -19.71
CA LYS A 109 -10.27 12.74 -20.51
C LYS A 109 -10.98 11.52 -19.92
N LEU A 110 -10.23 10.47 -19.59
CA LEU A 110 -10.74 9.27 -18.93
C LEU A 110 -11.48 9.61 -17.62
N VAL A 111 -10.86 10.43 -16.76
CA VAL A 111 -11.47 10.83 -15.48
C VAL A 111 -12.75 11.64 -15.68
N ARG A 112 -12.76 12.58 -16.63
CA ARG A 112 -13.98 13.33 -16.99
C ARG A 112 -15.08 12.41 -17.49
N HIS A 113 -14.74 11.44 -18.33
CA HIS A 113 -15.67 10.41 -18.80
C HIS A 113 -16.22 9.59 -17.63
N CYS A 114 -15.38 9.08 -16.72
CA CYS A 114 -15.84 8.30 -15.57
C CYS A 114 -16.78 9.06 -14.63
N LYS A 115 -16.69 10.40 -14.58
CA LYS A 115 -17.57 11.25 -13.77
C LYS A 115 -18.87 11.65 -14.47
N ALA A 116 -18.99 11.42 -15.78
CA ALA A 116 -20.18 11.75 -16.53
C ALA A 116 -21.33 10.77 -16.21
N THR A 117 -22.56 11.28 -16.23
CA THR A 117 -23.76 10.46 -16.07
C THR A 117 -23.87 9.45 -17.21
N GLY A 118 -24.18 8.19 -16.89
CA GLY A 118 -24.35 7.13 -17.87
C GLY A 118 -23.05 6.41 -18.28
N SER A 119 -21.92 6.78 -17.68
CA SER A 119 -20.67 6.05 -17.88
C SER A 119 -20.75 4.65 -17.33
N THR A 120 -20.30 3.69 -18.14
CA THR A 120 -20.29 2.27 -17.82
C THR A 120 -18.88 1.70 -17.96
N GLU A 121 -18.64 0.54 -17.35
CA GLU A 121 -17.40 -0.22 -17.51
C GLU A 121 -16.99 -0.35 -18.99
N HIS A 122 -17.94 -0.69 -19.87
CA HIS A 122 -17.68 -0.86 -21.30
C HIS A 122 -17.15 0.43 -21.95
N THR A 123 -17.75 1.58 -21.65
CA THR A 123 -17.32 2.86 -22.21
C THR A 123 -15.97 3.33 -21.66
N VAL A 124 -15.69 3.06 -20.37
CA VAL A 124 -14.42 3.42 -19.72
C VAL A 124 -13.26 2.64 -20.31
N LYS A 125 -13.45 1.35 -20.60
CA LYS A 125 -12.43 0.49 -21.23
C LYS A 125 -11.94 1.00 -22.58
N GLN A 126 -12.67 1.88 -23.26
CA GLN A 126 -12.23 2.48 -24.54
C GLN A 126 -11.09 3.50 -24.36
N PHE A 127 -10.86 3.99 -23.15
CA PHE A 127 -9.82 4.98 -22.83
C PHE A 127 -8.54 4.36 -22.24
N MET A 128 -8.48 3.03 -22.13
CA MET A 128 -7.40 2.31 -21.47
C MET A 128 -7.13 0.98 -22.17
N ASN A 129 -5.96 0.39 -21.91
CA ASN A 129 -5.67 -0.94 -22.43
C ASN A 129 -6.16 -2.00 -21.44
N THR A 130 -6.82 -3.03 -21.97
CA THR A 130 -7.03 -4.27 -21.21
C THR A 130 -5.77 -5.12 -21.35
N GLU A 131 -5.13 -5.42 -20.23
CA GLU A 131 -3.91 -6.21 -20.21
C GLU A 131 -4.20 -7.70 -20.37
N LYS A 132 -3.14 -8.50 -20.55
CA LYS A 132 -3.27 -9.97 -20.70
C LYS A 132 -3.89 -10.65 -19.49
N ALA A 133 -3.69 -10.07 -18.30
CA ALA A 133 -4.32 -10.54 -17.08
C ALA A 133 -5.76 -10.01 -17.00
N GLU A 134 -6.69 -10.91 -16.67
CA GLU A 134 -8.10 -10.55 -16.53
C GLU A 134 -8.28 -9.42 -15.52
N SER A 135 -9.14 -8.44 -15.85
CA SER A 135 -9.45 -7.32 -14.96
C SER A 135 -8.23 -6.50 -14.50
N VAL A 136 -7.16 -6.49 -15.30
CA VAL A 136 -6.01 -5.60 -15.14
C VAL A 136 -5.99 -4.61 -16.30
N PHE A 137 -5.89 -3.33 -15.98
CA PHE A 137 -5.95 -2.26 -16.97
C PHE A 137 -4.70 -1.39 -16.91
N SER A 138 -4.28 -0.87 -18.06
CA SER A 138 -3.16 0.08 -18.12
C SER A 138 -3.55 1.39 -18.81
N MET A 139 -3.01 2.49 -18.29
CA MET A 139 -3.26 3.83 -18.79
C MET A 139 -2.07 4.74 -18.51
N GLN A 140 -1.82 5.72 -19.39
CA GLN A 140 -0.82 6.75 -19.10
C GLN A 140 -1.37 7.70 -18.06
N VAL A 141 -0.73 7.81 -16.89
CA VAL A 141 -1.23 8.62 -15.77
C VAL A 141 -0.57 9.99 -15.75
N PHE A 142 0.76 10.03 -15.70
CA PHE A 142 1.53 11.26 -15.54
C PHE A 142 2.19 11.71 -16.84
N THR A 143 2.60 12.97 -16.88
CA THR A 143 3.54 13.47 -17.88
C THR A 143 4.97 13.02 -17.56
N MET A 144 5.81 12.88 -18.59
CA MET A 144 7.22 12.51 -18.38
C MET A 144 7.97 13.59 -17.57
N ASP A 145 7.68 14.86 -17.80
CA ASP A 145 8.29 15.98 -17.08
C ASP A 145 7.99 15.90 -15.57
N PHE A 146 6.74 15.61 -15.20
CA PHE A 146 6.40 15.41 -13.79
C PHE A 146 7.16 14.21 -13.21
N CYS A 147 7.16 13.07 -13.91
CA CYS A 147 7.88 11.89 -13.45
C CYS A 147 9.36 12.18 -13.18
N LYS A 148 10.03 12.92 -14.07
CA LYS A 148 11.44 13.32 -13.90
C LYS A 148 11.63 14.16 -12.64
N VAL A 149 10.89 15.26 -12.49
CA VAL A 149 10.99 16.15 -11.33
C VAL A 149 10.65 15.42 -10.03
N PHE A 150 9.66 14.54 -10.07
CA PHE A 150 9.26 13.74 -8.92
C PHE A 150 10.34 12.73 -8.52
N ILE A 151 11.01 12.07 -9.47
CA ILE A 151 12.16 11.21 -9.19
C ILE A 151 13.32 12.02 -8.62
N GLU A 152 13.64 13.18 -9.17
CA GLU A 152 14.71 14.06 -8.65
C GLU A 152 14.48 14.44 -7.19
N GLU A 153 13.23 14.69 -6.78
CA GLU A 153 12.86 14.95 -5.38
C GLU A 153 13.09 13.71 -4.49
N MET A 154 12.73 12.50 -4.97
CA MET A 154 12.98 11.26 -4.23
C MET A 154 14.48 10.99 -4.07
N GLU A 155 15.25 11.13 -5.15
CA GLU A 155 16.71 10.99 -5.13
C GLU A 155 17.36 12.06 -4.25
N HIS A 156 16.80 13.28 -4.20
CA HIS A 156 17.28 14.32 -3.28
C HIS A 156 17.08 13.91 -1.82
N PHE A 157 15.89 13.40 -1.47
CA PHE A 157 15.62 12.90 -0.13
C PHE A 157 16.55 11.74 0.25
N GLU A 158 16.80 10.80 -0.67
CA GLU A 158 17.65 9.63 -0.43
C GLU A 158 19.14 9.96 -0.19
N LYS A 159 19.59 11.17 -0.51
CA LYS A 159 20.96 11.64 -0.19
C LYS A 159 21.18 11.89 1.30
N PHE A 160 20.11 11.97 2.09
CA PHE A 160 20.17 12.24 3.51
C PHE A 160 19.81 10.99 4.33
N ASP A 161 20.43 10.85 5.48
CA ASP A 161 20.17 9.74 6.42
C ASP A 161 19.01 10.07 7.37
N PHE A 162 17.82 10.30 6.80
CA PHE A 162 16.61 10.49 7.59
C PHE A 162 15.98 9.15 7.99
N PRO A 163 15.39 9.06 9.19
CA PRO A 163 14.71 7.84 9.59
C PRO A 163 13.50 7.61 8.68
N LYS A 164 13.44 6.44 8.05
CA LYS A 164 12.40 6.07 7.07
C LYS A 164 11.71 4.78 7.44
N GLY A 165 10.38 4.75 7.28
CA GLY A 165 9.63 3.50 7.38
C GLY A 165 9.80 2.64 6.13
N ARG A 166 9.65 1.32 6.29
CA ARG A 166 9.64 0.41 5.14
C ARG A 166 8.38 0.59 4.29
N PRO A 167 8.49 0.60 2.94
CA PRO A 167 7.33 0.70 2.05
C PRO A 167 6.29 -0.41 2.29
N ASN A 168 6.76 -1.65 2.42
CA ASN A 168 5.95 -2.81 2.81
C ASN A 168 6.86 -3.88 3.43
N THR A 169 6.32 -5.07 3.70
CA THR A 169 7.06 -6.18 4.33
C THR A 169 8.06 -6.87 3.41
N MET A 170 7.97 -6.64 2.09
CA MET A 170 8.74 -7.33 1.05
C MET A 170 9.77 -6.43 0.35
N ASN A 171 9.65 -5.11 0.47
CA ASN A 171 10.62 -4.14 -0.06
C ASN A 171 11.54 -3.61 1.04
N ASN A 172 12.84 -3.65 0.76
CA ASN A 172 13.88 -3.09 1.62
C ASN A 172 14.12 -1.62 1.32
N TYR A 173 13.94 -1.21 0.07
CA TYR A 173 14.23 0.12 -0.42
C TYR A 173 12.98 0.83 -0.93
N GLY A 174 12.94 2.15 -0.76
CA GLY A 174 11.82 2.99 -1.13
C GLY A 174 11.45 4.01 -0.06
N ILE A 175 10.34 4.72 -0.32
CA ILE A 175 9.95 5.92 0.42
C ILE A 175 8.44 5.91 0.68
N LEU A 176 8.05 6.14 1.93
CA LEU A 176 6.65 6.33 2.30
C LEU A 176 6.24 7.80 2.07
N LEU A 177 5.33 8.04 1.13
CA LEU A 177 4.99 9.40 0.71
C LEU A 177 4.23 10.21 1.77
N ASN A 178 3.51 9.53 2.67
CA ASN A 178 2.90 10.19 3.82
C ASN A 178 3.94 10.73 4.81
N GLU A 179 5.11 10.08 4.92
CA GLU A 179 6.19 10.52 5.81
C GLU A 179 6.89 11.78 5.28
N LEU A 180 6.91 11.95 3.95
CA LEU A 180 7.40 13.15 3.28
C LEU A 180 6.39 14.30 3.24
N GLY A 181 5.09 14.03 3.44
CA GLY A 181 4.06 15.08 3.43
C GLY A 181 3.27 15.21 2.11
N PHE A 182 3.30 14.20 1.24
CA PHE A 182 2.50 14.17 0.00
C PHE A 182 1.03 13.78 0.21
N ASP A 183 0.61 13.47 1.43
CA ASP A 183 -0.71 12.84 1.61
C ASP A 183 -1.90 13.79 1.36
N GLU A 184 -2.00 14.91 2.09
CA GLU A 184 -3.20 15.78 2.05
C GLU A 184 -3.37 16.49 0.71
N ASN A 185 -2.32 17.13 0.21
CA ASN A 185 -2.38 18.00 -0.98
C ASN A 185 -2.09 17.26 -2.29
N PHE A 186 -1.74 15.97 -2.23
CA PHE A 186 -1.49 15.17 -3.42
C PHE A 186 -2.27 13.86 -3.38
N MET A 187 -1.84 12.88 -2.56
CA MET A 187 -2.30 11.50 -2.70
C MET A 187 -3.78 11.31 -2.35
N LYS A 188 -4.28 12.05 -1.36
CA LYS A 188 -5.71 12.08 -1.03
C LYS A 188 -6.56 12.62 -2.18
N ILE A 189 -6.14 13.74 -2.78
CA ILE A 189 -6.84 14.36 -3.92
C ILE A 189 -6.76 13.45 -5.15
N PHE A 190 -5.58 12.90 -5.43
CA PHE A 190 -5.35 11.99 -6.55
C PHE A 190 -6.26 10.76 -6.46
N ARG A 191 -6.29 10.12 -5.28
CA ARG A 191 -7.18 9.00 -4.98
C ARG A 191 -8.65 9.36 -5.17
N SER A 192 -9.16 10.37 -4.45
CA SER A 192 -10.59 10.66 -4.40
C SER A 192 -11.13 11.22 -5.72
N ASN A 193 -10.36 12.10 -6.37
CA ASN A 193 -10.87 12.86 -7.50
C ASN A 193 -10.54 12.23 -8.84
N TYR A 194 -9.52 11.37 -8.93
CA TYR A 194 -9.06 10.82 -10.20
C TYR A 194 -9.20 9.30 -10.25
N ILE A 195 -8.73 8.58 -9.24
CA ILE A 195 -8.72 7.10 -9.30
C ILE A 195 -10.02 6.46 -8.84
N GLU A 196 -10.65 6.95 -7.77
CA GLU A 196 -11.90 6.39 -7.25
C GLU A 196 -13.04 6.34 -8.29
N PRO A 197 -13.28 7.38 -9.13
CA PRO A 197 -14.28 7.31 -10.19
C PRO A 197 -14.04 6.19 -11.20
N ILE A 198 -12.77 5.92 -11.52
CA ILE A 198 -12.38 4.84 -12.44
C ILE A 198 -12.59 3.49 -11.75
N ALA A 199 -12.10 3.35 -10.52
CA ALA A 199 -12.18 2.11 -9.75
C ALA A 199 -13.63 1.68 -9.47
N LYS A 200 -14.55 2.62 -9.22
CA LYS A 200 -15.97 2.31 -9.00
C LYS A 200 -16.66 1.69 -10.21
N LEU A 201 -16.23 2.06 -11.43
CA LEU A 201 -16.78 1.52 -12.67
C LEU A 201 -16.14 0.18 -13.06
N LEU A 202 -14.86 -0.02 -12.73
CA LEU A 202 -14.13 -1.24 -13.07
C LEU A 202 -14.24 -2.35 -12.02
N TYR A 203 -14.33 -1.98 -10.73
CA TYR A 203 -14.34 -2.90 -9.59
C TYR A 203 -15.43 -2.52 -8.56
N PRO A 204 -16.71 -2.44 -8.97
CA PRO A 204 -17.80 -2.06 -8.06
C PRO A 204 -17.92 -2.99 -6.84
N GLU A 205 -17.47 -4.24 -6.94
CA GLU A 205 -17.55 -5.25 -5.89
C GLU A 205 -16.58 -5.03 -4.73
N CYS A 206 -15.45 -4.34 -4.94
CA CYS A 206 -14.45 -4.12 -3.89
C CYS A 206 -14.29 -2.66 -3.47
N THR A 207 -14.94 -1.71 -4.15
CA THR A 207 -14.83 -0.28 -3.78
C THR A 207 -15.79 0.13 -2.66
N GLY A 208 -16.88 -0.61 -2.43
CA GLY A 208 -17.88 -0.28 -1.42
C GLY A 208 -18.47 1.11 -1.68
N THR A 209 -18.59 1.94 -0.64
CA THR A 209 -19.06 3.33 -0.77
C THR A 209 -17.99 4.27 -1.34
N SER A 210 -16.74 4.09 -0.95
CA SER A 210 -15.59 4.91 -1.36
C SER A 210 -14.28 4.22 -1.04
N LEU A 211 -13.20 4.58 -1.74
CA LEU A 211 -11.85 4.16 -1.39
C LEU A 211 -11.25 5.16 -0.40
N ASP A 212 -11.82 5.30 0.80
CA ASP A 212 -11.56 6.37 1.77
C ASP A 212 -10.11 6.50 2.31
N THR A 213 -9.30 5.48 2.22
CA THR A 213 -7.94 5.46 2.77
C THR A 213 -6.91 4.95 1.76
N HIS A 214 -5.64 5.27 1.99
CA HIS A 214 -4.56 4.81 1.13
C HIS A 214 -3.23 4.66 1.84
N LYS A 215 -2.33 3.92 1.20
CA LYS A 215 -0.90 3.90 1.48
C LYS A 215 -0.16 4.09 0.15
N ALA A 216 0.56 5.19 0.02
CA ALA A 216 1.32 5.52 -1.18
C ALA A 216 2.83 5.47 -0.89
N PHE A 217 3.58 4.79 -1.74
CA PHE A 217 5.01 4.61 -1.56
C PHE A 217 5.75 4.44 -2.87
N ILE A 218 7.02 4.82 -2.84
CA ILE A 218 7.97 4.58 -3.92
C ILE A 218 8.64 3.24 -3.67
N VAL A 219 8.74 2.43 -4.70
CA VAL A 219 9.64 1.27 -4.75
C VAL A 219 10.71 1.56 -5.77
N LYS A 220 11.95 1.25 -5.40
CA LYS A 220 13.13 1.36 -6.24
C LYS A 220 13.68 -0.03 -6.49
N TYR A 221 13.99 -0.31 -7.76
CA TYR A 221 14.74 -1.49 -8.14
C TYR A 221 16.07 -1.07 -8.77
N LYS A 222 17.16 -1.69 -8.31
CA LYS A 222 18.53 -1.43 -8.77
C LYS A 222 19.39 -2.68 -8.55
N PRO A 223 20.41 -2.97 -9.39
CA PRO A 223 21.45 -3.92 -9.05
C PRO A 223 22.00 -3.66 -7.63
N GLU A 224 22.24 -4.72 -6.87
CA GLU A 224 22.70 -4.68 -5.46
C GLU A 224 21.68 -4.20 -4.40
N GLU A 225 20.51 -3.71 -4.83
CA GLU A 225 19.37 -3.42 -3.97
C GLU A 225 18.27 -4.49 -4.17
N ASP A 226 17.00 -4.12 -4.10
CA ASP A 226 15.91 -4.99 -4.54
C ASP A 226 15.92 -5.07 -6.07
N THR A 227 15.93 -6.28 -6.64
CA THR A 227 15.86 -6.47 -8.11
C THR A 227 14.51 -7.02 -8.57
N SER A 228 13.83 -7.78 -7.71
CA SER A 228 12.55 -8.45 -7.97
C SER A 228 11.61 -8.30 -6.78
N LEU A 229 10.37 -8.77 -6.93
CA LEU A 229 9.42 -8.86 -5.84
C LEU A 229 8.65 -10.17 -5.96
N SER A 230 8.71 -11.00 -4.92
CA SER A 230 8.08 -12.32 -4.89
C SER A 230 6.57 -12.26 -5.11
N PHE A 231 5.99 -13.39 -5.47
CA PHE A 231 4.56 -13.50 -5.77
C PHE A 231 3.69 -13.28 -4.52
N HIS A 232 2.80 -12.30 -4.55
CA HIS A 232 2.01 -11.85 -3.41
C HIS A 232 0.69 -11.22 -3.85
N TYR A 233 -0.11 -10.79 -2.87
CA TYR A 233 -1.27 -9.92 -3.06
C TYR A 233 -1.11 -8.70 -2.16
N ASP A 234 -1.84 -7.64 -2.47
CA ASP A 234 -1.77 -6.38 -1.74
C ASP A 234 -2.78 -6.32 -0.60
N ASN A 235 -2.41 -5.63 0.48
CA ASN A 235 -3.36 -5.22 1.52
C ASN A 235 -4.15 -3.98 1.06
N ALA A 236 -4.91 -4.15 -0.02
CA ALA A 236 -5.70 -3.12 -0.69
C ALA A 236 -6.98 -3.72 -1.30
N GLU A 237 -7.99 -2.89 -1.50
CA GLU A 237 -9.12 -3.27 -2.37
C GLU A 237 -8.74 -3.06 -3.84
N VAL A 238 -8.05 -1.95 -4.12
CA VAL A 238 -7.55 -1.58 -5.46
C VAL A 238 -6.12 -1.06 -5.33
N THR A 239 -5.24 -1.50 -6.23
CA THR A 239 -3.86 -1.04 -6.35
C THR A 239 -3.65 -0.33 -7.67
N LEU A 240 -2.92 0.78 -7.62
CA LEU A 240 -2.36 1.44 -8.79
C LEU A 240 -0.83 1.42 -8.70
N ASN A 241 -0.18 0.83 -9.70
CA ASN A 241 1.27 0.75 -9.81
C ASN A 241 1.74 1.55 -11.04
N ILE A 242 2.39 2.68 -10.83
CA ILE A 242 2.82 3.60 -11.90
C ILE A 242 4.32 3.55 -12.02
N ASN A 243 4.84 3.21 -13.19
CA ASN A 243 6.27 3.37 -13.45
C ASN A 243 6.59 4.83 -13.75
N LEU A 244 7.48 5.38 -12.93
CA LEU A 244 7.89 6.78 -13.02
C LEU A 244 9.00 6.94 -14.06
N GLY A 245 9.84 5.93 -14.26
CA GLY A 245 10.81 5.90 -15.34
C GLY A 245 12.17 5.45 -14.88
N LYS A 246 13.20 6.14 -15.39
CA LYS A 246 14.62 5.75 -15.45
C LYS A 246 14.88 4.67 -16.51
N ASP A 247 16.16 4.45 -16.81
CA ASP A 247 16.60 3.45 -17.78
C ASP A 247 16.83 2.13 -17.07
N PHE A 248 16.13 1.07 -17.49
CA PHE A 248 16.26 -0.27 -16.96
C PHE A 248 16.01 -1.32 -18.05
N GLN A 249 16.53 -2.53 -17.81
CA GLN A 249 16.25 -3.71 -18.62
C GLN A 249 15.48 -4.75 -17.81
N ASP A 250 14.62 -5.50 -18.49
CA ASP A 250 13.70 -6.48 -17.90
C ASP A 250 12.73 -5.92 -16.84
N GLY A 251 12.52 -6.61 -15.73
CA GLY A 251 11.62 -6.16 -14.67
C GLY A 251 10.14 -6.22 -15.02
N GLN A 252 9.67 -7.13 -15.88
CA GLN A 252 8.25 -7.17 -16.20
C GLN A 252 7.42 -7.55 -14.96
N LEU A 253 6.18 -7.06 -14.89
CA LEU A 253 5.23 -7.53 -13.90
C LEU A 253 4.62 -8.84 -14.39
N TYR A 254 4.34 -9.74 -13.45
CA TYR A 254 3.65 -10.99 -13.75
C TYR A 254 2.45 -11.15 -12.84
N PHE A 255 1.32 -11.56 -13.43
CA PHE A 255 0.04 -11.68 -12.76
C PHE A 255 -0.47 -13.12 -12.88
N GLY A 256 -0.90 -13.68 -11.76
CA GLY A 256 -1.66 -14.92 -11.70
C GLY A 256 -3.15 -14.63 -11.51
N LYS A 257 -3.85 -15.59 -10.91
CA LYS A 257 -5.28 -15.45 -10.57
C LYS A 257 -5.48 -14.62 -9.30
N MET A 258 -6.74 -14.34 -8.97
CA MET A 258 -7.11 -13.85 -7.63
C MET A 258 -6.64 -14.83 -6.54
N ARG A 259 -6.33 -14.32 -5.34
CA ARG A 259 -5.87 -15.10 -4.18
C ARG A 259 -6.74 -16.35 -3.92
N GLN A 260 -8.06 -16.23 -4.05
CA GLN A 260 -9.00 -17.35 -3.82
C GLN A 260 -8.91 -18.48 -4.85
N HIS A 261 -8.30 -18.22 -6.01
CA HIS A 261 -8.19 -19.15 -7.12
C HIS A 261 -6.73 -19.47 -7.46
N ASN A 262 -5.80 -19.14 -6.56
CA ASN A 262 -4.38 -19.36 -6.74
C ASN A 262 -4.06 -20.87 -6.70
N THR A 263 -3.30 -21.36 -7.67
CA THR A 263 -2.89 -22.77 -7.77
C THR A 263 -1.40 -22.86 -8.09
N GLU A 264 -0.71 -23.87 -7.56
CA GLU A 264 0.74 -24.07 -7.76
C GLU A 264 1.17 -24.14 -9.24
N THR A 265 0.29 -24.61 -10.13
CA THR A 265 0.57 -24.82 -11.56
C THR A 265 0.04 -23.72 -12.47
N GLN A 266 -0.32 -22.55 -11.93
CA GLN A 266 -0.94 -21.50 -12.75
C GLN A 266 0.01 -20.91 -13.80
N LYS A 267 -0.56 -20.51 -14.94
CA LYS A 267 0.13 -19.71 -15.95
C LYS A 267 0.09 -18.24 -15.55
N TYR A 268 1.22 -17.55 -15.73
CA TYR A 268 1.34 -16.12 -15.46
C TYR A 268 1.15 -15.30 -16.74
N SER A 269 0.47 -14.16 -16.60
CA SER A 269 0.40 -13.12 -17.62
C SER A 269 1.51 -12.11 -17.39
N ILE A 270 2.37 -11.93 -18.39
CA ILE A 270 3.47 -10.97 -18.35
C ILE A 270 3.01 -9.62 -18.90
N ILE A 271 3.19 -8.57 -18.09
CA ILE A 271 2.85 -7.19 -18.41
C ILE A 271 4.15 -6.36 -18.39
N LYS A 272 4.44 -5.70 -19.50
CA LYS A 272 5.64 -4.85 -19.60
C LYS A 272 5.41 -3.57 -18.81
N ASN A 273 6.39 -3.23 -17.98
CA ASN A 273 6.37 -1.97 -17.28
C ASN A 273 6.93 -0.85 -18.18
N LYS A 274 6.28 0.32 -18.20
CA LYS A 274 6.67 1.43 -19.09
C LYS A 274 6.55 2.77 -18.35
N PRO A 275 7.50 3.70 -18.53
CA PRO A 275 7.42 5.04 -17.95
C PRO A 275 6.07 5.70 -18.20
N THR A 276 5.57 6.41 -17.19
CA THR A 276 4.28 7.11 -17.14
C THR A 276 3.02 6.23 -17.13
N ILE A 277 3.14 4.92 -17.38
CA ILE A 277 2.01 4.00 -17.41
C ILE A 277 1.70 3.51 -15.99
N GLY A 278 0.44 3.63 -15.61
CA GLY A 278 -0.15 3.01 -14.42
C GLY A 278 -0.83 1.71 -14.77
N ILE A 279 -0.56 0.67 -13.98
CA ILE A 279 -1.27 -0.61 -13.96
C ILE A 279 -2.26 -0.59 -12.80
N LEU A 280 -3.55 -0.65 -13.12
CA LEU A 280 -4.64 -0.67 -12.16
C LEU A 280 -5.19 -2.10 -12.04
N HIS A 281 -5.29 -2.60 -10.82
CA HIS A 281 -5.81 -3.94 -10.53
C HIS A 281 -6.45 -4.03 -9.15
N ARG A 282 -7.22 -5.09 -8.91
CA ARG A 282 -7.69 -5.42 -7.55
C ARG A 282 -6.53 -5.87 -6.68
N GLY A 283 -6.53 -5.48 -5.40
CA GLY A 283 -5.44 -5.83 -4.49
C GLY A 283 -5.29 -7.34 -4.25
N GLN A 284 -6.38 -8.10 -4.41
CA GLN A 284 -6.40 -9.56 -4.29
C GLN A 284 -5.81 -10.30 -5.50
N HIS A 285 -5.46 -9.60 -6.60
CA HIS A 285 -4.74 -10.24 -7.70
C HIS A 285 -3.35 -10.63 -7.24
N MET A 286 -3.05 -11.92 -7.39
CA MET A 286 -1.72 -12.40 -7.11
C MET A 286 -0.77 -11.94 -8.21
N HIS A 287 0.33 -11.29 -7.84
CA HIS A 287 1.27 -10.72 -8.77
C HIS A 287 2.68 -10.60 -8.17
N GLY A 288 3.65 -10.26 -9.00
CA GLY A 288 5.01 -9.95 -8.58
C GLY A 288 5.78 -9.19 -9.65
N ALA A 289 7.04 -8.93 -9.38
CA ALA A 289 7.96 -8.30 -10.33
C ALA A 289 9.11 -9.25 -10.63
N LEU A 290 9.35 -9.52 -11.91
CA LEU A 290 10.56 -10.21 -12.36
C LEU A 290 11.80 -9.35 -12.07
N PRO A 291 12.99 -9.96 -11.96
CA PRO A 291 14.22 -9.21 -11.75
C PRO A 291 14.50 -8.24 -12.90
N ILE A 292 15.01 -7.05 -12.55
CA ILE A 292 15.73 -6.22 -13.52
C ILE A 292 17.13 -6.82 -13.75
N SER A 293 17.64 -6.70 -14.98
CA SER A 293 18.99 -7.15 -15.33
C SER A 293 20.02 -6.01 -15.32
N ASP A 294 19.57 -4.77 -15.52
CA ASP A 294 20.42 -3.57 -15.52
C ASP A 294 19.59 -2.30 -15.23
N GLY A 295 20.29 -1.24 -14.82
CA GLY A 295 19.74 0.10 -14.64
C GLY A 295 18.95 0.32 -13.35
N GLU A 296 18.06 1.31 -13.35
CA GLU A 296 17.24 1.70 -12.21
C GLU A 296 15.78 1.83 -12.61
N ARG A 297 14.87 1.42 -11.74
CA ARG A 297 13.44 1.52 -11.98
C ARG A 297 12.71 2.04 -10.76
N TYR A 298 11.98 3.12 -10.95
CA TYR A 298 11.14 3.73 -9.91
C TYR A 298 9.67 3.51 -10.21
N ASN A 299 8.93 3.04 -9.20
CA ASN A 299 7.49 2.90 -9.27
C ASN A 299 6.82 3.62 -8.10
N LEU A 300 5.74 4.35 -8.39
CA LEU A 300 4.77 4.79 -7.38
C LEU A 300 3.67 3.73 -7.24
N ILE A 301 3.55 3.17 -6.05
CA ILE A 301 2.49 2.22 -5.69
C ILE A 301 1.51 2.92 -4.76
N ILE A 302 0.22 2.79 -5.05
CA ILE A 302 -0.86 3.30 -4.23
C ILE A 302 -1.82 2.16 -3.91
N TRP A 303 -1.80 1.72 -2.66
CA TRP A 303 -2.80 0.83 -2.09
C TRP A 303 -3.99 1.64 -1.64
N MET A 304 -5.14 1.47 -2.28
CA MET A 304 -6.38 2.19 -1.98
C MET A 304 -7.39 1.25 -1.32
N ARG A 305 -8.10 1.81 -0.35
CA ARG A 305 -8.78 1.02 0.65
C ARG A 305 -10.17 1.57 0.95
N SER A 306 -11.13 0.68 1.12
CA SER A 306 -12.52 0.96 1.48
C SER A 306 -12.79 0.45 2.88
N SER A 307 -12.94 1.36 3.86
CA SER A 307 -13.29 0.98 5.22
C SER A 307 -14.61 0.20 5.27
N LYS A 308 -15.57 0.56 4.42
CA LYS A 308 -16.87 -0.13 4.29
C LYS A 308 -16.71 -1.62 3.98
N VAL A 309 -15.79 -1.99 3.09
CA VAL A 309 -15.54 -3.38 2.71
C VAL A 309 -14.75 -4.10 3.80
N ARG A 310 -13.60 -3.55 4.20
CA ARG A 310 -12.69 -4.27 5.10
C ARG A 310 -13.19 -4.38 6.53
N ASN A 311 -14.07 -3.48 6.99
CA ASN A 311 -14.69 -3.59 8.32
C ASN A 311 -15.67 -4.79 8.41
N GLU A 312 -16.20 -5.25 7.27
CA GLU A 312 -17.06 -6.42 7.20
C GLU A 312 -16.21 -7.70 7.14
N LEU A 313 -15.20 -7.71 6.26
CA LEU A 313 -14.34 -8.86 6.06
C LEU A 313 -12.89 -8.43 5.82
N CYS A 314 -11.96 -8.96 6.62
CA CYS A 314 -10.54 -8.65 6.45
C CYS A 314 -10.01 -9.22 5.11
N PRO A 315 -9.37 -8.39 4.27
CA PRO A 315 -8.90 -8.80 2.94
C PRO A 315 -7.72 -9.78 2.96
N MET A 316 -7.12 -10.03 4.13
CA MET A 316 -5.97 -10.93 4.30
C MET A 316 -6.40 -12.35 4.67
N CYS A 317 -7.46 -12.49 5.45
CA CYS A 317 -7.83 -13.77 6.08
C CYS A 317 -9.29 -14.19 5.87
N ASP A 318 -10.11 -13.32 5.26
CA ASP A 318 -11.53 -13.57 5.02
C ASP A 318 -12.33 -13.83 6.32
N ARG A 319 -11.93 -13.19 7.43
CA ARG A 319 -12.64 -13.20 8.72
C ARG A 319 -13.06 -11.80 9.13
N LYS A 320 -14.13 -11.70 9.92
CA LYS A 320 -14.56 -10.43 10.52
C LYS A 320 -13.41 -9.83 11.32
N PRO A 321 -13.02 -8.57 11.08
CA PRO A 321 -11.90 -7.97 11.78
C PRO A 321 -12.24 -7.73 13.24
N GLU A 322 -11.28 -8.02 14.10
CA GLU A 322 -11.22 -7.43 15.44
C GLU A 322 -10.28 -6.24 15.36
N LEU A 323 -10.64 -5.13 16.00
CA LEU A 323 -9.91 -3.88 15.84
C LEU A 323 -9.26 -3.47 17.16
N LEU A 324 -8.00 -3.03 17.09
CA LEU A 324 -7.35 -2.32 18.18
C LEU A 324 -7.17 -0.86 17.83
N HIS A 325 -7.31 -0.01 18.85
CA HIS A 325 -6.98 1.40 18.74
C HIS A 325 -5.46 1.56 18.56
N CYS A 326 -5.07 2.49 17.70
CA CYS A 326 -3.69 2.87 17.43
C CYS A 326 -3.59 4.36 17.12
N GLU A 327 -2.42 4.95 17.42
CA GLU A 327 -2.13 6.34 17.07
C GLU A 327 -1.68 6.46 15.61
N GLY A 328 -2.13 7.48 14.88
CA GLY A 328 -1.71 7.71 13.49
C GLY A 328 -2.36 6.77 12.48
N ARG A 329 -2.11 6.97 11.17
CA ARG A 329 -2.81 6.27 10.07
C ARG A 329 -2.42 4.80 9.94
N HIS A 330 -3.43 3.94 9.82
CA HIS A 330 -3.26 2.48 9.72
C HIS A 330 -3.99 1.88 8.51
N ASP A 331 -4.15 0.56 8.49
CA ASP A 331 -4.64 -0.25 7.36
C ASP A 331 -6.13 -0.03 7.03
N GLY A 332 -6.64 1.20 7.05
CA GLY A 332 -7.94 1.59 6.52
C GLY A 332 -9.17 1.11 7.28
N PHE A 333 -9.02 0.47 8.44
CA PHE A 333 -10.16 0.03 9.26
C PHE A 333 -10.72 1.19 10.08
N THR A 334 -12.04 1.19 10.25
CA THR A 334 -12.79 2.17 11.07
C THR A 334 -13.77 1.45 12.01
N SER A 335 -14.15 2.06 13.13
CA SER A 335 -15.12 1.47 14.07
C SER A 335 -16.29 2.42 14.27
N SER A 336 -17.53 1.93 14.17
CA SER A 336 -18.74 2.70 14.50
C SER A 336 -18.99 2.82 16.00
N SER A 337 -18.40 1.93 16.81
CA SER A 337 -18.53 1.88 18.27
C SER A 337 -17.83 3.04 18.99
N TYR A 338 -16.96 3.73 18.27
CA TYR A 338 -16.22 4.90 18.70
C TYR A 338 -16.42 5.94 17.61
N PRO A 339 -17.47 6.77 17.68
CA PRO A 339 -17.66 7.79 16.67
C PRO A 339 -16.36 8.60 16.56
N ASP A 340 -15.97 8.95 15.32
CA ASP A 340 -15.14 10.12 15.11
C ASP A 340 -15.70 11.18 16.04
N VAL A 341 -14.91 11.64 17.02
CA VAL A 341 -15.36 12.71 17.90
C VAL A 341 -15.65 13.87 16.97
N LYS A 342 -16.93 14.05 16.63
CA LYS A 342 -17.45 15.20 15.91
C LYS A 342 -17.15 16.36 16.84
N THR A 343 -16.01 16.98 16.61
CA THR A 343 -15.73 18.30 17.17
C THR A 343 -16.71 19.22 16.50
N VAL A 344 -17.77 19.54 17.24
CA VAL A 344 -18.68 20.65 16.94
C VAL A 344 -17.82 21.89 16.80
N ASP A 345 -17.84 22.53 15.63
CA ASP A 345 -17.50 23.93 15.53
C ASP A 345 -18.66 24.71 16.13
N VAL A 346 -18.50 25.26 17.34
CA VAL A 346 -19.34 26.37 17.78
C VAL A 346 -18.52 27.41 18.53
N CYS A 347 -18.40 28.54 17.83
CA CYS A 347 -18.04 29.90 18.17
C CYS A 347 -18.13 30.33 19.65
N SER A 348 -17.12 31.10 20.07
CA SER A 348 -17.22 32.08 21.15
C SER A 348 -18.23 33.19 20.78
N THR A 349 -19.16 33.48 21.67
CA THR A 349 -19.97 34.72 21.65
C THR A 349 -19.49 35.65 22.76
N SER A 350 -19.36 36.94 22.36
CA SER A 350 -19.07 38.17 23.12
C SER A 350 -17.73 38.27 23.83
#